data_AF-A0A367JND1-F1
#
_entry.id   AF-A0A367JND1-F1
#
_cell.length_a   1.000
_cell.length_b   1.000
_cell.length_c   1.000
_cell.angle_alpha   90.00
_cell.angle_beta   90.00
_cell.angle_gamma   90.00
#
_symmetry.space_group_name_H-M   'P 1'
#
loop_
_entity.id
_entity.type
_entity.pdbx_description
1 polymer ?
#
loop_
_entity_poly.entity_id
_entity_poly.type
_entity_poly.pdbx_seq_one_letter_code
_entity_poly.pdbx_strand_id
1 'polypeptide(L)'
;MDKRVTNSAALPEGLLENWNLFRQSHRSIIFTKNLASGTSQCLSEACAQLATAYTNYIVENFEARLLKYLSYFIQNTFVSMTNQDVKKIAYDYCYQSVCKGEPKWPQGTTFTQETKTAVDE
;
A
#
# COMPACT_ATOMS: atom_id res chain seq x y z
N MET A 1 -24.35 10.11 15.05
CA MET A 1 -23.01 10.70 14.85
C MET A 1 -22.40 10.04 13.64
N ASP A 2 -22.46 10.72 12.49
CA ASP A 2 -21.95 10.23 11.22
C ASP A 2 -20.42 10.14 11.25
N LYS A 3 -19.88 8.97 10.87
CA LYS A 3 -18.44 8.75 10.75
C LYS A 3 -17.95 9.41 9.46
N ARG A 4 -17.13 10.45 9.62
CA ARG A 4 -16.51 11.20 8.53
C ARG A 4 -15.35 10.40 7.93
N VAL A 5 -15.33 10.28 6.60
CA VAL A 5 -14.21 9.67 5.86
C VAL A 5 -13.02 10.63 5.90
N THR A 6 -11.88 10.14 6.40
CA THR A 6 -10.61 10.88 6.59
C THR A 6 -9.56 10.50 5.54
N ASN A 7 -9.91 10.53 4.25
CA ASN A 7 -8.87 10.41 3.23
C ASN A 7 -8.13 11.74 3.10
N SER A 8 -6.86 11.74 3.53
CA SER A 8 -5.99 12.88 3.81
C SER A 8 -5.22 13.41 2.59
N ALA A 9 -5.78 13.34 1.39
CA ALA A 9 -5.25 14.13 0.28
C ALA A 9 -5.80 15.55 0.45
N ALA A 10 -4.92 16.53 0.64
CA ALA A 10 -5.32 17.93 0.61
C ALA A 10 -5.99 18.19 -0.74
N LEU A 11 -7.32 18.26 -0.75
CA LEU A 11 -8.06 18.63 -1.94
C LEU A 11 -7.61 20.05 -2.31
N PRO A 12 -7.32 20.33 -3.59
CA PRO A 12 -7.03 21.67 -4.04
C PRO A 12 -8.07 22.66 -3.49
N GLU A 13 -7.60 23.82 -3.03
CA GLU A 13 -8.46 24.83 -2.44
C GLU A 13 -9.60 25.18 -3.43
N GLY A 14 -10.84 25.13 -2.96
CA GLY A 14 -12.03 25.36 -3.78
C GLY A 14 -12.51 24.17 -4.62
N LEU A 15 -11.83 23.01 -4.67
CA LEU A 15 -12.33 21.85 -5.44
C LEU A 15 -13.68 21.34 -4.91
N LEU A 16 -13.81 21.25 -3.58
CA LEU A 16 -15.06 20.80 -2.95
C LEU A 16 -16.20 21.79 -3.22
N GLU A 17 -15.89 23.07 -3.21
CA GLU A 17 -16.84 24.17 -3.43
C GLU A 17 -17.27 24.23 -4.90
N ASN A 18 -16.31 24.12 -5.84
CA ASN A 18 -16.56 23.97 -7.26
C ASN A 18 -17.38 22.72 -7.57
N TRP A 19 -17.10 21.59 -6.91
CA TRP A 19 -17.90 20.36 -7.05
C TRP A 19 -19.33 20.53 -6.54
N ASN A 20 -19.51 21.22 -5.42
CA ASN A 20 -20.83 21.50 -4.86
C ASN A 20 -21.62 22.47 -5.75
N LEU A 21 -21.00 23.53 -6.28
CA LEU A 21 -21.61 24.45 -7.24
C LEU A 21 -21.98 23.74 -8.54
N PHE A 22 -21.09 22.89 -9.04
CA PHE A 22 -21.33 22.04 -10.21
C PHE A 22 -22.52 21.08 -9.99
N ARG A 23 -22.56 20.38 -8.85
CA ARG A 23 -23.67 19.49 -8.47
C ARG A 23 -24.99 20.26 -8.29
N GLN A 24 -24.95 21.46 -7.71
CA GLN A 24 -26.15 22.28 -7.50
C GLN A 24 -26.71 22.82 -8.82
N SER A 25 -25.84 23.22 -9.75
CA SER A 25 -26.21 23.67 -11.11
C SER A 25 -26.62 22.51 -12.02
N HIS A 26 -26.15 21.29 -11.73
CA HIS A 26 -26.45 20.09 -12.50
C HIS A 26 -26.97 18.96 -11.59
N ARG A 27 -28.10 19.19 -10.91
CA ARG A 27 -28.71 18.21 -9.97
C ARG A 27 -29.00 16.85 -10.62
N SER A 28 -29.14 16.81 -11.94
CA SER A 28 -29.36 15.60 -12.76
C SER A 28 -28.10 15.07 -13.45
N ILE A 29 -26.88 15.48 -13.05
CA ILE A 29 -25.61 14.87 -13.50
C ILE A 29 -25.26 13.60 -12.70
N ILE A 30 -26.23 13.02 -11.97
CA ILE A 30 -26.28 11.55 -11.98
C ILE A 30 -26.49 11.22 -13.45
N PHE A 31 -25.49 10.64 -14.13
CA PHE A 31 -25.57 10.27 -15.54
C PHE A 31 -26.81 9.38 -15.80
N THR A 32 -27.99 9.98 -16.00
CA THR A 32 -29.12 9.36 -16.68
C THR A 32 -28.88 9.51 -18.17
N LYS A 33 -27.72 9.06 -18.63
CA LYS A 33 -27.60 8.66 -20.02
C LYS A 33 -28.37 7.35 -20.08
N ASN A 34 -29.45 7.31 -20.84
CA ASN A 34 -30.09 6.05 -21.20
C ASN A 34 -28.99 5.21 -21.86
N LEU A 35 -28.42 4.27 -21.09
CA LEU A 35 -27.49 3.31 -21.63
C LEU A 35 -28.25 2.56 -22.72
N ALA A 36 -27.64 2.41 -23.90
CA ALA A 36 -28.23 1.56 -24.90
C ALA A 36 -28.46 0.17 -24.27
N SER A 37 -29.59 -0.46 -24.58
CA SER A 37 -29.89 -1.79 -24.04
C SER A 37 -28.72 -2.72 -24.32
N GLY A 38 -28.16 -3.35 -23.27
CA GLY A 38 -26.98 -4.21 -23.36
C GLY A 38 -25.63 -3.57 -22.99
N THR A 39 -25.53 -2.24 -22.81
CA THR A 39 -24.27 -1.57 -22.42
C THR A 39 -23.97 -1.62 -20.91
N SER A 40 -24.92 -2.08 -20.09
CA SER A 40 -24.74 -2.18 -18.64
C SER A 40 -23.68 -3.21 -18.24
N GLN A 41 -23.55 -4.30 -18.99
CA GLN A 41 -22.57 -5.35 -18.73
C GLN A 41 -21.14 -4.84 -18.92
N CYS A 42 -20.84 -4.21 -20.06
CA CYS A 42 -19.49 -3.70 -20.32
C CYS A 42 -19.12 -2.56 -19.37
N LEU A 43 -20.09 -1.73 -18.95
CA LEU A 43 -19.85 -0.69 -17.95
C LEU A 43 -19.56 -1.30 -16.57
N SER A 44 -20.32 -2.32 -16.16
CA SER A 44 -20.10 -3.01 -14.90
C SER A 44 -18.73 -3.69 -14.86
N GLU A 45 -18.34 -4.32 -15.97
CA GLU A 45 -17.02 -4.93 -16.12
C GLU A 45 -15.90 -3.89 -16.06
N ALA A 46 -16.03 -2.76 -16.77
CA ALA A 46 -15.06 -1.67 -16.72
C ALA A 46 -14.91 -1.10 -15.31
N CYS A 47 -16.02 -0.93 -14.56
CA CYS A 47 -15.98 -0.51 -13.17
C CYS A 47 -15.29 -1.54 -12.27
N ALA A 48 -15.55 -2.84 -12.47
CA ALA A 48 -14.89 -3.92 -11.72
C ALA A 48 -13.38 -3.96 -12.01
N GLN A 49 -12.99 -3.82 -13.29
CA GLN A 49 -11.58 -3.72 -13.69
C GLN A 49 -10.90 -2.51 -13.04
N LEU A 50 -11.55 -1.34 -13.06
CA LEU A 50 -11.03 -0.13 -12.45
C LEU A 50 -10.85 -0.28 -10.92
N ALA A 51 -11.86 -0.80 -10.23
CA ALA A 51 -11.80 -1.05 -8.79
C ALA A 51 -10.67 -2.05 -8.44
N THR A 52 -10.51 -3.09 -9.26
CA THR A 52 -9.45 -4.09 -9.11
C THR A 52 -8.08 -3.45 -9.31
N ALA A 53 -7.89 -2.66 -10.37
CA ALA A 53 -6.63 -1.97 -10.65
C ALA A 53 -6.22 -1.01 -9.52
N TYR A 54 -7.15 -0.22 -8.99
CA TYR A 54 -6.85 0.65 -7.84
C TYR A 54 -6.51 -0.14 -6.58
N THR A 55 -7.24 -1.22 -6.31
CA THR A 55 -6.99 -2.07 -5.14
C THR A 55 -5.61 -2.70 -5.23
N ASN A 56 -5.26 -3.28 -6.39
CA ASN A 56 -3.93 -3.86 -6.63
C ASN A 56 -2.84 -2.80 -6.46
N TYR A 57 -3.02 -1.61 -7.04
CA TYR A 57 -2.05 -0.53 -6.90
C TYR A 57 -1.82 -0.10 -5.45
N ILE A 58 -2.88 -0.02 -4.64
CA ILE A 58 -2.79 0.30 -3.21
C ILE A 58 -2.01 -0.79 -2.48
N VAL A 59 -2.34 -2.06 -2.72
CA VAL A 59 -1.65 -3.21 -2.09
C VAL A 59 -0.18 -3.23 -2.48
N GLU A 60 0.14 -3.18 -3.77
CA GLU A 60 1.52 -3.20 -4.27
C GLU A 60 2.37 -2.05 -3.71
N ASN A 61 1.82 -0.83 -3.66
CA ASN A 61 2.52 0.33 -3.10
C ASN A 61 2.74 0.19 -1.59
N PHE A 62 1.75 -0.31 -0.86
CA PHE A 62 1.88 -0.59 0.57
C PHE A 62 2.97 -1.64 0.81
N GLU A 63 2.95 -2.76 0.08
CA GLU A 63 3.94 -3.82 0.21
C GLU A 63 5.35 -3.33 -0.11
N ALA A 64 5.52 -2.55 -1.18
CA ALA A 64 6.81 -1.97 -1.54
C ALA A 64 7.36 -1.04 -0.45
N ARG A 65 6.50 -0.20 0.14
CA ARG A 65 6.89 0.70 1.25
C ARG A 65 7.23 -0.07 2.51
N LEU A 66 6.44 -1.08 2.85
CA LEU A 66 6.67 -1.95 4.00
C LEU A 66 8.02 -2.68 3.86
N LEU A 67 8.28 -3.32 2.71
CA LEU A 67 9.53 -4.03 2.45
C LEU A 67 10.74 -3.09 2.50
N LYS A 68 10.61 -1.87 1.98
CA LYS A 68 11.67 -0.85 2.06
C LYS A 68 11.95 -0.46 3.51
N TYR A 69 10.90 -0.25 4.31
CA TYR A 69 11.04 0.07 5.73
C TYR A 69 11.68 -1.06 6.51
N LEU A 70 11.23 -2.31 6.32
CA LEU A 70 11.80 -3.49 6.95
C LEU A 70 13.28 -3.66 6.59
N SER A 71 13.62 -3.54 5.30
CA SER A 71 15.01 -3.63 4.84
C SER A 71 15.89 -2.54 5.46
N TYR A 72 15.39 -1.30 5.51
CA TYR A 72 16.08 -0.19 6.15
C TYR A 72 16.31 -0.48 7.65
N PHE A 73 15.29 -0.94 8.35
CA PHE A 73 15.38 -1.24 9.78
C PHE A 73 16.42 -2.33 10.06
N ILE A 74 16.34 -3.47 9.34
CA ILE A 74 17.29 -4.59 9.48
C ILE A 74 18.72 -4.13 9.18
N GLN A 75 18.95 -3.37 8.10
CA GLN A 75 20.28 -2.89 7.75
C GLN A 75 20.88 -1.97 8.83
N ASN A 76 20.06 -1.12 9.48
CA ASN A 76 20.54 -0.26 10.56
C ASN A 76 20.79 -1.03 11.86
N THR A 77 20.02 -2.09 12.12
CA THR A 77 20.25 -2.97 13.29
C THR A 77 21.49 -3.86 13.09
N PHE A 78 21.65 -4.41 11.89
CA PHE A 78 22.73 -5.33 11.52
C PHE A 78 23.61 -4.72 10.44
N VAL A 79 24.43 -3.74 10.82
CA VAL A 79 25.22 -2.90 9.90
C VAL A 79 26.19 -3.72 9.03
N SER A 80 26.72 -4.84 9.55
CA SER A 80 27.62 -5.74 8.81
C SER A 80 26.91 -6.71 7.87
N MET A 81 25.57 -6.78 7.91
CA MET A 81 24.80 -7.70 7.10
C MET A 81 24.77 -7.27 5.64
N THR A 82 24.91 -8.23 4.72
CA THR A 82 24.88 -7.95 3.29
C THR A 82 23.47 -7.52 2.85
N ASN A 83 23.39 -6.68 1.80
CA ASN A 83 22.09 -6.26 1.27
C ASN A 83 21.23 -7.45 0.79
N GLN A 84 21.86 -8.53 0.32
CA GLN A 84 21.16 -9.74 -0.09
C GLN A 84 20.49 -10.44 1.10
N ASP A 85 21.22 -10.59 2.21
CA ASP A 85 20.68 -11.20 3.43
C ASP A 85 19.59 -10.33 4.06
N VAL A 86 19.78 -9.00 4.08
CA VAL A 86 18.74 -8.05 4.53
C VAL A 86 17.45 -8.22 3.73
N LYS A 87 17.54 -8.27 2.40
CA LYS A 87 16.38 -8.47 1.53
C LYS A 87 15.71 -9.82 1.77
N LYS A 88 16.51 -10.88 1.90
CA LYS A 88 16.02 -12.22 2.19
C LYS A 88 15.24 -12.25 3.51
N ILE A 89 15.79 -11.67 4.58
CA ILE A 89 15.11 -11.61 5.87
C ILE A 89 13.83 -10.78 5.81
N ALA A 90 13.90 -9.60 5.16
CA ALA A 90 12.74 -8.73 5.01
C ALA A 90 11.59 -9.41 4.25
N TYR A 91 11.90 -10.09 3.15
CA TYR A 91 10.90 -10.69 2.25
C TYR A 91 10.39 -12.05 2.73
N ASP A 92 11.29 -12.95 3.12
CA ASP A 92 10.94 -14.35 3.42
C ASP A 92 10.38 -14.52 4.82
N TYR A 93 10.78 -13.67 5.78
CA TYR A 93 10.40 -13.82 7.20
C TYR A 93 9.59 -12.65 7.73
N CYS A 94 10.11 -11.43 7.67
CA CYS A 94 9.45 -10.28 8.30
C CYS A 94 8.12 -9.92 7.61
N TYR A 95 8.11 -9.88 6.28
CA TYR A 95 6.89 -9.59 5.52
C TYR A 95 5.83 -10.70 5.72
N GLN A 96 6.22 -11.97 5.80
CA GLN A 96 5.27 -13.05 6.08
C GLN A 96 4.61 -12.85 7.46
N SER A 97 5.40 -12.56 8.50
CA SER A 97 4.90 -12.26 9.84
C SER A 97 3.84 -11.16 9.86
N VAL A 98 4.05 -10.10 9.07
CA VAL A 98 3.15 -8.94 9.02
C VAL A 98 1.91 -9.20 8.15
N CYS A 99 2.05 -9.85 7.00
CA CYS A 99 1.00 -9.90 5.97
C CYS A 99 0.39 -11.29 5.74
N LYS A 100 1.10 -12.38 6.05
CA LYS A 100 0.75 -13.76 5.64
C LYS A 100 0.68 -14.77 6.78
N GLY A 101 0.84 -14.35 8.04
CA GLY A 101 0.80 -15.21 9.22
C GLY A 101 2.20 -15.62 9.69
N GLU A 102 2.32 -16.74 10.42
CA GLU A 102 3.60 -17.08 11.03
C GLU A 102 4.69 -17.49 10.00
N PRO A 103 5.86 -16.85 10.02
CA PRO A 103 6.96 -17.19 9.12
C PRO A 103 7.60 -18.52 9.51
N LYS A 104 8.00 -19.32 8.50
CA LYS A 104 8.81 -20.52 8.73
C LYS A 104 10.29 -20.13 8.81
N TRP A 105 10.82 -20.10 10.02
CA TRP A 105 12.24 -19.82 10.26
C TRP A 105 13.14 -20.95 9.73
N PRO A 106 14.28 -20.62 9.10
CA PRO A 106 15.22 -21.63 8.64
C PRO A 106 15.86 -22.29 9.86
N GLN A 107 15.74 -23.61 9.96
CA GLN A 107 16.44 -24.35 11.01
C GLN A 107 17.93 -24.42 10.66
N GLY A 108 18.77 -23.81 11.50
CA GLY A 108 20.24 -23.94 11.42
C GLY A 108 21.02 -22.80 10.77
N THR A 109 20.39 -21.67 10.39
CA THR A 109 21.14 -20.50 9.91
C THR A 109 21.39 -19.51 11.06
N THR A 110 22.51 -19.65 11.74
CA THR A 110 23.00 -18.65 12.69
C THR A 110 23.51 -17.45 11.90
N PHE A 111 22.74 -16.36 11.85
CA PHE A 111 23.27 -15.07 11.43
C PHE A 111 24.22 -14.59 12.53
N THR A 112 25.53 -14.78 12.34
CA THR A 112 26.52 -14.40 13.34
C THR A 112 26.53 -12.88 13.52
N GLN A 113 26.12 -12.45 14.70
CA GLN A 113 26.13 -11.06 15.12
C GLN A 113 27.56 -10.68 15.49
N GLU A 114 28.33 -10.12 14.56
CA GLU A 114 29.58 -9.45 14.93
C GLU A 114 29.25 -8.09 15.55
N THR A 115 28.98 -8.09 16.85
CA THR A 115 28.94 -6.88 17.67
C THR A 115 30.34 -6.30 17.72
N LYS A 116 30.55 -5.07 17.20
CA LYS A 116 31.80 -4.32 17.38
C LYS A 116 32.07 -4.16 18.88
N THR A 117 33.12 -4.81 19.37
CA THR A 117 33.76 -4.43 20.64
C THR A 117 34.31 -3.02 20.48
N ALA A 118 33.97 -2.14 21.41
CA ALA A 118 34.62 -0.85 21.53
C ALA A 118 36.12 -1.08 21.76
N VAL A 119 36.94 -0.46 20.91
CA VAL A 119 38.38 -0.38 21.13
C VAL A 119 38.57 0.72 22.17
N ASP A 120 38.87 0.34 23.41
CA ASP A 120 39.41 1.26 24.42
C ASP A 120 40.87 1.55 24.05
N GLU A 121 41.19 2.85 23.89
CA GLU A 121 42.56 3.39 23.90
C GLU A 121 43.08 3.52 25.34
#